data_AF-A0A4Y9XLV0-F1
#
_entry.id   AF-A0A4Y9XLV0-F1
#
_cell.length_a   1.000
_cell.length_b   1.000
_cell.length_c   1.000
_cell.angle_alpha   90.00
_cell.angle_beta   90.00
_cell.angle_gamma   90.00
#
_symmetry.space_group_name_H-M   'P 1'
#
loop_
_entity.id
_entity.type
_entity.pdbx_description
1 polymer ?
#
loop_
_entity_poly.entity_id
_entity_poly.type
_entity_poly.pdbx_seq_one_letter_code
_entity_poly.pdbx_strand_id
1 'polypeptide(L)'
;MEHTTATPASNDIDQSVSHSIDESVSSPNKHTTISTFSMNAPTVTSMRPRPIPNSYWATPLLLACEYPWTPSSSTQKLDLLLKAGVRTFIDLTETGELSPYAPHLAAHVAVLAAGDGTSAPALSMSDVAYHSFPIHDRSLPASP
;
A
#
# COMPACT_ATOMS: atom_id res chain seq x y z
N MET A 1 -69.49 6.84 -8.31
CA MET A 1 -68.39 5.98 -7.90
C MET A 1 -67.08 6.69 -8.26
N GLU A 2 -66.86 7.92 -7.80
CA GLU A 2 -66.48 8.30 -6.41
C GLU A 2 -65.04 7.88 -6.08
N HIS A 3 -64.17 8.68 -5.46
CA HIS A 3 -64.05 10.13 -5.24
C HIS A 3 -62.78 10.31 -4.34
N THR A 4 -62.11 11.46 -4.39
CA THR A 4 -61.39 12.12 -3.27
C THR A 4 -59.86 11.97 -3.08
N THR A 5 -59.27 13.15 -2.85
CA THR A 5 -57.89 13.59 -2.55
C THR A 5 -57.58 13.58 -1.04
N ALA A 6 -56.30 13.45 -0.60
CA ALA A 6 -55.69 14.27 0.50
C ALA A 6 -54.25 13.88 0.94
N THR A 7 -53.48 14.91 1.29
CA THR A 7 -52.34 14.98 2.27
C THR A 7 -52.76 16.04 3.34
N PRO A 8 -52.00 16.44 4.40
CA PRO A 8 -50.87 15.86 5.16
C PRO A 8 -51.05 15.94 6.72
N ALA A 9 -50.04 15.50 7.52
CA ALA A 9 -49.66 15.92 8.91
C ALA A 9 -48.45 15.03 9.36
N SER A 10 -47.39 15.43 10.09
CA SER A 10 -47.08 16.47 11.11
C SER A 10 -47.33 16.05 12.57
N ASN A 11 -46.44 16.53 13.47
CA ASN A 11 -46.42 16.44 14.95
C ASN A 11 -45.79 15.15 15.56
N ASP A 12 -45.11 15.14 16.72
CA ASP A 12 -44.49 16.23 17.51
C ASP A 12 -43.45 15.68 18.53
N ILE A 13 -42.49 16.54 18.90
CA ILE A 13 -41.91 16.81 20.24
C ILE A 13 -41.87 15.70 21.32
N ASP A 14 -40.67 15.44 21.90
CA ASP A 14 -40.47 15.60 23.36
C ASP A 14 -39.02 15.98 23.74
N GLN A 15 -38.85 16.64 24.90
CA GLN A 15 -37.59 17.21 25.44
C GLN A 15 -37.24 16.63 26.82
N SER A 16 -35.94 16.49 27.12
CA SER A 16 -35.35 16.36 28.48
C SER A 16 -33.82 16.37 28.33
N VAL A 17 -32.98 17.33 28.77
CA VAL A 17 -32.88 18.22 29.95
C VAL A 17 -32.31 17.57 31.23
N SER A 18 -31.34 18.27 31.85
CA SER A 18 -30.56 17.95 33.07
C SER A 18 -29.38 16.96 32.87
N HIS A 19 -28.23 17.06 33.57
CA HIS A 19 -27.68 18.18 34.40
C HIS A 19 -26.13 18.07 34.54
N SER A 20 -25.50 19.14 35.09
CA SER A 20 -24.06 19.21 35.41
C SER A 20 -23.74 18.80 36.86
N ILE A 21 -22.50 18.35 37.13
CA ILE A 21 -21.84 18.45 38.45
C ILE A 21 -20.32 18.59 38.29
N ASP A 22 -19.66 19.03 39.36
CA ASP A 22 -18.46 19.87 39.36
C ASP A 22 -17.32 19.35 40.27
N GLU A 23 -16.18 20.04 40.25
CA GLU A 23 -15.10 20.11 41.26
C GLU A 23 -14.10 18.93 41.50
N SER A 24 -12.85 19.22 41.12
CA SER A 24 -11.70 19.42 42.02
C SER A 24 -11.28 18.35 43.06
N VAL A 25 -10.14 17.69 42.81
CA VAL A 25 -9.08 17.48 43.84
C VAL A 25 -7.69 17.66 43.21
N SER A 26 -6.81 18.41 43.90
CA SER A 26 -5.44 18.71 43.49
C SER A 26 -4.40 17.93 44.31
N SER A 27 -3.36 17.40 43.65
CA SER A 27 -2.00 17.32 44.25
C SER A 27 -0.91 17.08 43.19
N PRO A 28 0.32 17.57 43.38
CA PRO A 28 1.31 17.69 42.31
C PRO A 28 2.36 16.58 42.35
N ASN A 29 2.43 15.74 41.32
CA ASN A 29 3.55 14.81 41.16
C ASN A 29 4.56 15.37 40.15
N LYS A 30 5.72 15.83 40.65
CA LYS A 30 6.80 16.42 39.85
C LYS A 30 7.58 15.34 39.09
N HIS A 31 6.98 14.78 38.05
CA HIS A 31 7.71 13.96 37.09
C HIS A 31 8.36 14.84 36.03
N THR A 32 9.68 14.75 35.95
CA THR A 32 10.54 15.36 34.93
C THR A 32 9.95 15.12 33.54
N THR A 33 9.43 16.17 32.91
CA THR A 33 9.01 16.13 31.52
C THR A 33 10.25 15.90 30.66
N ILE A 34 10.51 14.65 30.30
CA ILE A 34 11.25 14.36 29.07
C ILE A 34 10.43 15.03 27.97
N SER A 35 11.00 16.05 27.33
CA SER A 35 10.40 16.66 26.15
C SER A 35 10.34 15.60 25.06
N THR A 36 9.23 14.88 24.99
CA THR A 36 8.91 13.97 23.90
C THR A 36 8.93 14.80 22.64
N PHE A 37 10.03 14.71 21.88
CA PHE A 37 10.06 15.24 20.53
C PHE A 37 8.90 14.58 19.79
N SER A 38 7.90 15.39 19.47
CA SER A 38 6.79 14.96 18.62
C SER A 38 7.41 14.52 17.31
N MET A 39 7.50 13.20 17.14
CA MET A 39 7.85 12.55 15.88
C MET A 39 6.66 12.68 14.91
N ASN A 40 6.23 13.92 14.66
CA ASN A 40 5.47 14.29 13.48
C ASN A 40 6.42 14.28 12.26
N ALA A 41 7.18 13.20 12.11
CA ALA A 41 7.63 12.78 10.80
C ALA A 41 6.35 12.45 10.02
N PRO A 42 6.08 13.11 8.88
CA PRO A 42 5.01 12.64 8.01
C PRO A 42 5.30 11.18 7.68
N THR A 43 4.30 10.30 7.79
CA THR A 43 4.41 8.91 7.35
C THR A 43 4.51 8.90 5.83
N VAL A 44 5.74 9.07 5.32
CA VAL A 44 6.11 9.18 3.90
C VAL A 44 5.56 7.99 3.08
N THR A 45 5.34 6.85 3.75
CA THR A 45 4.79 5.62 3.20
C THR A 45 3.28 5.65 2.94
N SER A 46 2.51 6.56 3.55
CA SER A 46 1.04 6.62 3.40
C SER A 46 0.57 7.28 2.09
N MET A 47 1.47 7.98 1.38
CA MET A 47 1.10 8.73 0.16
C MET A 47 1.06 7.89 -1.13
N ARG A 48 1.65 6.69 -1.16
CA ARG A 48 1.68 5.85 -2.38
C ARG A 48 0.75 4.64 -2.23
N PRO A 49 -0.18 4.42 -3.18
CA PRO A 49 -0.95 3.19 -3.25
C PRO A 49 -0.02 1.96 -3.30
N ARG A 50 -0.49 0.86 -2.70
CA ARG A 50 0.18 -0.45 -2.78
C ARG A 50 -0.19 -1.10 -4.12
N PRO A 51 0.78 -1.51 -4.95
CA PRO A 51 0.48 -2.09 -6.26
C PRO A 51 -0.13 -3.49 -6.18
N ILE A 52 0.22 -4.25 -5.14
CA ILE A 52 -0.28 -5.61 -4.90
C ILE A 52 -0.59 -5.83 -3.41
N PRO A 53 -1.41 -6.85 -3.06
CA PRO A 53 -1.52 -7.34 -1.68
C PRO A 53 -0.14 -7.67 -1.08
N ASN A 54 -0.04 -7.68 0.25
CA ASN A 54 1.18 -8.05 0.98
C ASN A 54 2.46 -7.29 0.52
N SER A 55 2.30 -6.03 0.10
CA SER A 55 3.40 -5.12 -0.21
C SER A 55 3.38 -3.88 0.69
N TYR A 56 4.52 -3.19 0.78
CA TYR A 56 4.62 -1.87 1.38
C TYR A 56 5.78 -1.07 0.77
N TRP A 57 5.60 0.24 0.66
CA TRP A 57 6.69 1.16 0.35
C TRP A 57 7.51 1.37 1.63
N ALA A 58 8.76 0.90 1.65
CA ALA A 58 9.70 1.15 2.74
C ALA A 58 10.27 2.58 2.66
N THR A 59 10.42 3.09 1.44
CA THR A 59 10.73 4.49 1.11
C THR A 59 9.89 4.90 -0.11
N PRO A 60 9.87 6.18 -0.53
CA PRO A 60 9.26 6.57 -1.80
C PRO A 60 9.76 5.82 -3.04
N LEU A 61 10.94 5.18 -2.98
CA LEU A 61 11.58 4.53 -4.13
C LEU A 61 11.81 3.03 -3.94
N LEU A 62 11.61 2.50 -2.73
CA LEU A 62 11.82 1.10 -2.39
C LEU A 62 10.50 0.45 -1.97
N LEU A 63 10.03 -0.50 -2.77
CA LEU A 63 8.89 -1.36 -2.48
C LEU A 63 9.40 -2.73 -2.00
N ALA A 64 8.90 -3.19 -0.86
CA ALA A 64 9.00 -4.59 -0.45
C ALA A 64 7.66 -5.29 -0.75
N CYS A 65 7.70 -6.52 -1.27
CA CYS A 65 6.50 -7.26 -1.61
C CYS A 65 6.71 -8.78 -1.63
N GLU A 66 5.60 -9.52 -1.71
CA GLU A 66 5.58 -10.96 -2.02
C GLU A 66 6.10 -11.26 -3.44
N TYR A 67 6.39 -12.55 -3.70
CA TYR A 67 6.93 -13.01 -4.99
C TYR A 67 6.02 -12.61 -6.17
N PRO A 68 6.58 -12.02 -7.25
CA PRO A 68 5.78 -11.31 -8.27
C PRO A 68 5.25 -12.20 -9.40
N TRP A 69 5.56 -13.50 -9.38
CA TRP A 69 5.30 -14.41 -10.50
C TRP A 69 4.45 -15.61 -10.08
N THR A 70 3.53 -16.01 -10.95
CA THR A 70 2.67 -17.17 -10.73
C THR A 70 2.28 -17.75 -12.09
N PRO A 71 2.93 -18.83 -12.59
CA PRO A 71 2.80 -19.30 -13.98
C PRO A 71 1.36 -19.56 -14.47
N SER A 72 0.43 -19.86 -13.56
CA SER A 72 -0.98 -20.13 -13.85
C SER A 72 -1.92 -18.92 -13.71
N SER A 73 -1.42 -17.75 -13.30
CA SER A 73 -2.25 -16.55 -13.13
C SER A 73 -2.47 -15.81 -14.46
N SER A 74 -3.71 -15.42 -14.74
CA SER A 74 -4.03 -14.51 -15.85
C SER A 74 -3.59 -13.06 -15.58
N THR A 75 -3.46 -12.67 -14.30
CA THR A 75 -2.98 -11.35 -13.87
C THR A 75 -1.65 -11.54 -13.18
N GLN A 76 -0.55 -11.16 -13.83
CA GLN A 76 0.77 -11.23 -13.20
C GLN A 76 0.99 -10.00 -12.32
N LYS A 77 1.48 -10.22 -11.10
CA LYS A 77 1.84 -9.13 -10.18
C LYS A 77 2.94 -8.25 -10.78
N LEU A 78 3.80 -8.85 -11.60
CA LEU A 78 4.82 -8.20 -12.42
C LEU A 78 4.26 -7.00 -13.23
N ASP A 79 3.09 -7.13 -13.86
CA ASP A 79 2.46 -6.03 -14.59
C ASP A 79 2.06 -4.87 -13.68
N LEU A 80 1.55 -5.17 -12.49
CA LEU A 80 1.13 -4.18 -11.50
C LEU A 80 2.34 -3.43 -10.92
N LEU A 81 3.46 -4.13 -10.70
CA LEU A 81 4.73 -3.53 -10.28
C LEU A 81 5.31 -2.61 -11.37
N LEU A 82 5.35 -3.07 -12.62
CA LEU A 82 5.83 -2.27 -13.75
C LEU A 82 4.94 -1.03 -13.99
N LYS A 83 3.61 -1.17 -13.90
CA LYS A 83 2.66 -0.03 -13.98
C LYS A 83 2.85 0.97 -12.83
N ALA A 84 3.18 0.50 -11.63
CA ALA A 84 3.48 1.35 -10.48
C ALA A 84 4.86 2.02 -10.51
N GLY A 85 5.61 1.86 -11.61
CA GLY A 85 6.91 2.49 -11.80
C GLY A 85 8.09 1.73 -11.20
N VAL A 86 7.94 0.46 -10.82
CA VAL A 86 9.07 -0.39 -10.41
C VAL A 86 9.94 -0.67 -11.64
N ARG A 87 11.23 -0.38 -11.54
CA ARG A 87 12.22 -0.51 -12.63
C ARG A 87 13.39 -1.41 -12.28
N THR A 88 13.77 -1.47 -11.01
CA THR A 88 14.81 -2.38 -10.53
C THR A 88 14.17 -3.51 -9.72
N PHE A 89 14.40 -4.74 -10.17
CA PHE A 89 14.01 -5.96 -9.46
C PHE A 89 15.23 -6.51 -8.73
N ILE A 90 15.07 -6.75 -7.43
CA ILE A 90 16.07 -7.39 -6.57
C ILE A 90 15.45 -8.72 -6.14
N ASP A 91 15.90 -9.82 -6.75
CA ASP A 91 15.45 -11.16 -6.40
C ASP A 91 16.35 -11.75 -5.31
N LEU A 92 15.71 -12.16 -4.20
CA LEU A 92 16.37 -12.76 -3.04
C LEU A 92 16.11 -14.26 -2.94
N THR A 93 15.23 -14.80 -3.80
CA THR A 93 14.81 -16.19 -3.83
C THR A 93 15.94 -17.12 -4.26
N GLU A 94 16.00 -18.32 -3.66
CA GLU A 94 16.99 -19.34 -4.03
C GLU A 94 16.61 -20.08 -5.32
N THR A 95 17.62 -20.50 -6.09
CA THR A 95 17.41 -21.32 -7.28
C THR A 95 16.73 -22.64 -6.92
N GLY A 96 15.48 -22.81 -7.36
CA GLY A 96 14.67 -24.00 -7.08
C GLY A 96 13.63 -23.82 -5.98
N GLU A 97 13.63 -22.71 -5.24
CA GLU A 97 12.58 -22.35 -4.27
C GLU A 97 11.27 -22.00 -4.99
N LEU A 98 11.34 -21.14 -6.01
CA LEU A 98 10.20 -20.70 -6.83
C LEU A 98 10.58 -20.67 -8.33
N SER A 99 9.58 -20.71 -9.22
CA SER A 99 9.80 -20.67 -10.67
C SER A 99 10.29 -19.27 -11.12
N PRO A 100 11.48 -19.15 -11.76
CA PRO A 100 12.14 -17.86 -11.97
C PRO A 100 11.33 -16.91 -12.86
N TYR A 101 11.27 -15.63 -12.47
CA TYR A 101 10.51 -14.61 -13.20
C TYR A 101 11.34 -13.75 -14.17
N ALA A 102 12.67 -13.73 -14.02
CA ALA A 102 13.57 -12.96 -14.89
C ALA A 102 13.37 -13.23 -16.40
N PRO A 103 13.17 -14.49 -16.88
CA PRO A 103 12.92 -14.76 -18.29
C PRO A 103 11.63 -14.13 -18.83
N HIS A 104 10.69 -13.79 -17.95
CA HIS A 104 9.36 -13.29 -18.33
C HIS A 104 9.26 -11.76 -18.35
N LEU A 105 10.18 -11.04 -17.68
CA LEU A 105 10.23 -9.57 -17.67
C LEU A 105 10.14 -8.95 -19.07
N ALA A 106 10.86 -9.51 -20.05
CA ALA A 106 10.86 -9.02 -21.43
C ALA A 106 9.48 -9.01 -22.09
N ALA A 107 8.69 -10.08 -21.89
CA ALA A 107 7.35 -10.18 -22.45
C ALA A 107 6.40 -9.18 -21.78
N HIS A 108 6.46 -9.04 -20.46
CA HIS A 108 5.60 -8.12 -19.71
C HIS A 108 5.91 -6.65 -20.02
N VAL A 109 7.19 -6.28 -20.13
CA VAL A 109 7.58 -4.94 -20.58
C VAL A 109 7.09 -4.67 -22.00
N ALA A 110 7.24 -5.61 -22.94
CA ALA A 110 6.76 -5.44 -24.31
C ALA A 110 5.23 -5.26 -24.39
N VAL A 111 4.46 -6.01 -23.59
CA VAL A 111 2.99 -5.86 -23.49
C VAL A 111 2.60 -4.48 -22.98
N LEU A 112 3.30 -3.95 -21.98
CA LEU A 112 3.02 -2.60 -21.45
C LEU A 112 3.48 -1.48 -22.39
N ALA A 113 4.59 -1.68 -23.10
CA ALA A 113 5.09 -0.76 -24.12
C ALA A 113 4.15 -0.62 -25.33
N ALA A 114 3.44 -1.69 -25.67
CA ALA A 114 2.44 -1.73 -26.75
C ALA A 114 1.05 -1.20 -26.33
N GLY A 115 0.90 -0.70 -25.10
CA GLY A 115 -0.36 -0.14 -24.59
C GLY A 115 -0.80 1.16 -25.29
N ASP A 116 -2.02 1.59 -25.02
CA ASP A 116 -2.76 2.67 -25.71
C ASP A 116 -2.20 4.11 -25.58
N GLY A 117 -1.01 4.28 -24.99
CA GLY A 117 -0.35 5.59 -24.86
C GLY A 117 -0.97 6.55 -23.84
N THR A 118 -1.92 6.13 -23.01
CA THR A 118 -2.77 7.07 -22.26
C THR A 118 -2.22 7.63 -20.94
N SER A 119 -1.10 7.13 -20.37
CA SER A 119 -0.56 7.71 -19.12
C SER A 119 0.86 7.36 -18.67
N ALA A 120 1.48 6.26 -19.14
CA ALA A 120 2.83 5.87 -18.72
C ALA A 120 3.90 6.37 -19.71
N PRO A 121 5.13 6.70 -19.25
CA PRO A 121 6.27 6.87 -20.15
C PRO A 121 6.48 5.61 -20.98
N ALA A 122 6.90 5.76 -22.23
CA ALA A 122 7.22 4.63 -23.11
C ALA A 122 8.25 3.72 -22.44
N LEU A 123 7.83 2.52 -22.06
CA LEU A 123 8.63 1.60 -21.26
C LEU A 123 9.53 0.75 -22.18
N SER A 124 10.83 0.80 -21.98
CA SER A 124 11.80 -0.07 -22.66
C SER A 124 12.39 -1.09 -21.70
N MET A 125 12.86 -2.22 -22.24
CA MET A 125 13.66 -3.18 -21.46
C MET A 125 15.01 -2.59 -21.02
N SER A 126 15.51 -1.54 -21.68
CA SER A 126 16.67 -0.78 -21.20
C SER A 126 16.43 -0.08 -19.86
N ASP A 127 15.17 0.17 -19.52
CA ASP A 127 14.77 0.91 -18.32
C ASP A 127 14.50 -0.04 -17.14
N VAL A 128 14.64 -1.36 -17.36
CA VAL A 128 14.36 -2.40 -16.37
C VAL A 128 15.63 -3.18 -16.06
N ALA A 129 16.05 -3.10 -14.80
CA ALA A 129 17.19 -3.84 -14.27
C ALA A 129 16.71 -5.02 -13.41
N TYR A 130 17.41 -6.14 -13.52
CA TYR A 130 17.20 -7.32 -12.68
C TYR A 130 18.53 -7.73 -12.05
N HIS A 131 18.52 -7.94 -10.74
CA HIS A 131 19.65 -8.46 -9.99
C HIS A 131 19.18 -9.59 -9.08
N SER A 132 19.94 -10.68 -9.02
CA SER A 132 19.68 -11.79 -8.10
C SER A 132 20.79 -11.83 -7.05
N PHE A 133 20.38 -11.80 -5.78
CA PHE A 133 21.23 -11.96 -4.62
C PHE A 133 20.56 -12.96 -3.67
N PRO A 134 20.65 -14.29 -3.97
CA PRO A 134 19.95 -15.31 -3.20
C PRO A 134 20.32 -15.27 -1.71
N ILE A 135 19.32 -15.34 -0.84
CA ILE A 135 19.48 -15.44 0.62
C ILE A 135 18.70 -16.68 1.06
N HIS A 136 19.38 -17.64 1.69
CA HIS A 136 18.72 -18.83 2.23
C HIS A 136 17.66 -18.44 3.28
N ASP A 137 16.56 -19.20 3.33
CA ASP A 137 15.51 -18.97 4.32
C ASP A 137 16.09 -18.93 5.76
N ARG A 138 15.53 -18.05 6.59
CA ARG A 138 15.95 -17.78 7.98
C ARG A 138 17.44 -17.48 8.16
N SER A 139 18.13 -17.06 7.09
CA SER A 139 19.57 -16.75 7.09
C SER A 139 19.85 -15.29 6.78
N LEU A 140 21.11 -14.90 6.89
CA LEU A 140 21.61 -13.57 6.50
C LEU A 140 22.49 -13.71 5.24
N PRO A 141 22.65 -12.63 4.45
CA PRO A 141 23.67 -12.58 3.41
C PRO A 141 25.05 -12.92 3.95
N ALA A 142 25.90 -13.55 3.12
CA ALA A 142 27.31 -13.69 3.43
C ALA A 142 27.98 -12.31 3.56
N SER A 143 28.94 -12.19 4.47
CA SER A 143 29.77 -10.99 4.59
C SER A 143 30.63 -10.78 3.33
N PRO A 144 30.96 -9.51 2.98
CA PRO A 144 31.89 -9.19 1.89
C PRO A 144 33.32 -9.72 2.09
#